data_AF-A0A7C2U261-F1
#
_entry.id   AF-A0A7C2U261-F1
#
_cell.length_a   1.000
_cell.length_b   1.000
_cell.length_c   1.000
_cell.angle_alpha   90.00
_cell.angle_beta   90.00
_cell.angle_gamma   90.00
#
_symmetry.space_group_name_H-M   'P 1'
#
loop_
_entity.id
_entity.type
_entity.pdbx_description
1 polymer ?
#
loop_
_entity_poly.entity_id
_entity_poly.type
_entity_poly.pdbx_seq_one_letter_code
_entity_poly.pdbx_strand_id
1 'polypeptide(L)'
;MNYRKLDAKLAAVLDELENPEDAALSVFIYMAPRPDPTASTFLKEIGVKVSARQQIVTAKVSPRAVEELSKQPWVRAVKLSRTLRPLNGK
;
A
#
# COMPACT_ATOMS: atom_id res chain seq x y z
N MET A 1 6.97 10.17 7.35
CA MET A 1 5.71 9.42 7.15
C MET A 1 4.47 10.31 7.25
N ASN A 2 3.41 10.05 6.47
CA ASN A 2 2.11 10.73 6.63
C ASN A 2 1.03 9.77 7.18
N TYR A 3 0.94 9.69 8.51
CA TYR A 3 0.02 8.78 9.21
C TYR A 3 -1.47 9.05 8.95
N ARG A 4 -1.85 10.26 8.51
CA ARG A 4 -3.24 10.57 8.13
C ARG A 4 -3.73 9.76 6.93
N LYS A 5 -2.82 9.27 6.10
CA LYS A 5 -3.13 8.42 4.94
C LYS A 5 -3.06 6.94 5.26
N LEU A 6 -2.56 6.55 6.43
CA LEU A 6 -2.44 5.16 6.85
C LEU A 6 -3.70 4.77 7.64
N ASP A 7 -4.21 3.56 7.40
CA ASP A 7 -5.23 3.00 8.27
C ASP A 7 -4.62 2.64 9.64
N ALA A 8 -5.40 2.73 10.72
CA ALA A 8 -4.91 2.53 12.08
C ALA A 8 -4.21 1.17 12.26
N LYS A 9 -4.71 0.12 11.59
CA LYS A 9 -4.10 -1.21 11.62
C LYS A 9 -2.73 -1.25 10.94
N LEU A 10 -2.56 -0.51 9.86
CA LEU A 10 -1.28 -0.42 9.17
C LEU A 10 -0.28 0.33 10.03
N ALA A 11 -0.70 1.43 10.66
CA ALA A 11 0.14 2.19 11.58
C ALA A 11 0.59 1.35 12.78
N ALA A 12 -0.31 0.58 13.41
CA ALA A 12 0.03 -0.30 14.53
C ALA A 12 1.05 -1.39 14.11
N VAL A 13 0.82 -2.06 12.98
CA VAL A 13 1.77 -3.08 12.47
C VAL A 13 3.14 -2.50 12.16
N LEU A 14 3.21 -1.24 11.72
CA LEU A 14 4.47 -0.56 11.46
C LEU A 14 5.21 -0.18 12.75
N ASP A 15 4.49 0.15 13.82
CA ASP A 15 5.03 0.50 15.14
C ASP A 15 5.56 -0.73 15.90
N GLU A 16 4.85 -1.87 15.77
CA GLU A 16 5.24 -3.16 16.38
C GLU A 16 6.41 -3.86 15.65
N LEU A 17 6.87 -3.31 14.51
CA LEU A 17 7.85 -3.97 13.66
C LEU A 17 9.29 -3.65 14.09
N GLU A 18 9.95 -4.58 14.78
CA GLU A 18 11.33 -4.42 15.25
C GLU A 18 12.36 -4.36 14.10
N ASN A 19 12.10 -5.04 12.98
CA ASN A 19 12.97 -5.07 11.80
C ASN A 19 12.17 -4.74 10.52
N PRO A 20 12.07 -3.44 10.15
CA PRO A 20 11.25 -3.00 9.03
C PRO A 20 11.81 -3.34 7.64
N GLU A 21 13.03 -3.86 7.52
CA GLU A 21 13.67 -4.09 6.23
C GLU A 21 13.26 -5.42 5.57
N ASP A 22 12.98 -6.47 6.37
CA ASP A 22 12.62 -7.80 5.87
C ASP A 22 11.09 -8.05 5.79
N ALA A 23 10.28 -7.17 6.37
CA ALA A 23 8.83 -7.37 6.39
C ALA A 23 8.17 -6.97 5.07
N ALA A 24 7.43 -7.91 4.47
CA ALA A 24 6.56 -7.64 3.33
C ALA A 24 5.12 -7.46 3.79
N LEU A 25 4.64 -6.22 3.81
CA LEU A 25 3.27 -5.88 4.17
C LEU A 25 2.38 -5.91 2.93
N SER A 26 1.31 -6.70 2.97
CA SER A 26 0.27 -6.63 1.96
C SER A 26 -0.59 -5.40 2.23
N VAL A 27 -0.67 -4.47 1.30
CA VAL A 27 -1.44 -3.22 1.44
C VAL A 27 -2.34 -2.96 0.24
N PHE A 28 -3.44 -2.27 0.48
CA PHE A 28 -4.27 -1.61 -0.52
C PHE A 28 -3.83 -0.16 -0.67
N ILE A 29 -3.49 0.24 -1.89
CA ILE A 29 -3.10 1.60 -2.25
C ILE A 29 -4.28 2.24 -2.96
N TYR A 30 -4.89 3.24 -2.33
CA TYR A 30 -5.97 4.03 -2.90
C TYR A 30 -5.38 5.26 -3.57
N MET A 31 -5.55 5.34 -4.89
CA MET A 31 -5.06 6.42 -5.73
C MET A 31 -6.17 7.43 -6.05
N ALA A 32 -5.77 8.63 -6.46
CA ALA A 32 -6.68 9.59 -7.04
C ALA A 32 -7.27 9.08 -8.38
N PRO A 33 -8.45 9.56 -8.82
CA PRO A 33 -9.13 9.10 -10.04
C PRO A 33 -8.35 9.28 -11.34
N ARG A 34 -7.31 10.12 -11.32
CA ARG A 34 -6.35 10.34 -12.41
C ARG A 34 -4.95 10.36 -11.80
N PRO A 35 -4.36 9.19 -11.53
CA PRO A 35 -2.99 9.16 -11.05
C PRO A 35 -2.07 9.70 -12.14
N ASP A 36 -1.13 10.55 -11.75
CA ASP A 36 -0.13 11.11 -12.65
C ASP A 36 0.73 9.98 -13.28
N PRO A 37 1.28 10.12 -14.50
CA PRO A 37 2.20 9.13 -15.07
C PRO A 37 3.35 8.74 -14.13
N THR A 38 3.82 9.64 -13.26
CA THR A 38 4.82 9.34 -12.22
C THR A 38 4.36 8.28 -11.22
N ALA A 39 3.06 8.18 -10.94
CA ALA A 39 2.49 7.16 -10.07
C ALA A 39 2.69 5.75 -10.64
N SER A 40 2.52 5.60 -11.96
CA SER A 40 2.67 4.30 -12.63
C SER A 40 4.12 3.83 -12.60
N THR A 41 5.06 4.75 -12.79
CA THR A 41 6.50 4.48 -12.66
C THR A 41 6.86 4.08 -11.24
N PHE A 42 6.44 4.88 -10.24
CA PHE A 42 6.71 4.59 -8.83
C PHE A 42 6.17 3.21 -8.41
N LEU A 43 4.93 2.91 -8.78
CA LEU A 43 4.31 1.62 -8.50
C LEU A 43 5.05 0.46 -9.18
N LYS A 44 5.56 0.66 -10.39
CA LYS A 44 6.37 -0.35 -11.09
C LYS A 44 7.71 -0.59 -10.40
N GLU A 45 8.35 0.46 -9.87
CA GLU A 45 9.62 0.35 -9.11
C GLU A 45 9.44 -0.43 -7.82
N ILE A 46 8.31 -0.27 -7.12
CA ILE A 46 7.98 -1.07 -5.94
C ILE A 46 7.35 -2.44 -6.28
N GLY A 47 7.41 -2.87 -7.54
CA GLY A 47 6.98 -4.20 -8.00
C GLY A 47 5.46 -4.38 -8.14
N VAL A 48 4.69 -3.30 -8.17
CA VAL A 48 3.23 -3.31 -8.25
C VAL A 48 2.78 -3.20 -9.70
N LYS A 49 2.06 -4.21 -10.17
CA LYS A 49 1.39 -4.16 -11.49
C LYS A 49 0.13 -3.31 -11.38
N VAL A 50 0.17 -2.13 -11.98
CA VAL A 50 -0.97 -1.22 -12.12
C VAL A 50 -1.61 -1.37 -13.49
N SER A 51 -2.94 -1.41 -13.52
CA SER A 51 -3.71 -1.22 -14.74
C SER A 51 -4.18 0.23 -14.82
N ALA A 52 -4.14 0.86 -15.99
CA ALA A 52 -4.40 2.30 -16.19
C ALA A 52 -5.79 2.80 -15.72
N ARG A 53 -6.74 1.91 -15.39
CA ARG A 53 -8.07 2.25 -14.88
C ARG A 53 -8.32 1.87 -13.42
N GLN A 54 -7.37 1.23 -12.74
CA GLN A 54 -7.55 0.86 -11.34
C GLN A 54 -7.23 2.02 -10.42
N GLN A 55 -8.17 2.39 -9.56
CA GLN A 55 -7.98 3.37 -8.49
C GLN A 55 -7.51 2.74 -7.18
N ILE A 56 -7.61 1.42 -7.08
CA ILE A 56 -7.19 0.65 -5.92
C ILE A 56 -6.33 -0.49 -6.43
N VAL A 57 -5.13 -0.61 -5.88
CA VAL A 57 -4.23 -1.74 -6.17
C VAL A 57 -3.76 -2.41 -4.90
N THR A 58 -3.53 -3.71 -4.99
CA THR A 58 -3.00 -4.52 -3.89
C THR A 58 -1.55 -4.83 -4.18
N ALA A 59 -0.70 -4.63 -3.19
CA ALA A 59 0.75 -4.75 -3.33
C ALA A 59 1.36 -5.35 -2.07
N LYS A 60 2.43 -6.13 -2.23
CA LYS A 60 3.33 -6.47 -1.12
C LYS A 60 4.49 -5.49 -1.17
N VAL A 61 4.60 -4.66 -0.14
CA VAL A 61 5.59 -3.58 -0.06
C VAL A 61 6.28 -3.62 1.29
N SER A 62 7.51 -3.12 1.35
CA SER A 62 8.20 -2.92 2.62
C SER A 62 7.62 -1.72 3.39
N PRO A 63 7.77 -1.67 4.72
CA PRO A 63 7.51 -0.49 5.55
C PRO A 63 8.07 0.81 4.97
N ARG A 64 9.29 0.77 4.43
CA ARG A 64 9.93 1.91 3.77
C ARG A 64 9.15 2.36 2.54
N ALA A 65 8.69 1.43 1.71
CA ALA A 65 7.84 1.75 0.56
C ALA A 65 6.46 2.29 1.00
N VAL A 66 5.90 1.84 2.13
CA VAL A 66 4.68 2.42 2.72
C VAL A 66 4.91 3.88 3.13
N GLU A 67 6.06 4.17 3.74
CA GLU A 67 6.42 5.55 4.05
C GLU A 67 6.45 6.41 2.78
N GLU A 68 7.16 5.97 1.75
CA GLU A 68 7.29 6.72 0.50
C GLU A 68 5.92 6.91 -0.19
N LEU A 69 5.07 5.88 -0.23
CA LEU A 69 3.70 5.97 -0.73
C LEU A 69 2.89 7.02 0.03
N SER A 70 3.02 7.11 1.35
CA SER A 70 2.28 8.08 2.17
C SER A 70 2.64 9.54 1.82
N LYS A 71 3.87 9.78 1.36
CA LYS A 71 4.36 11.11 0.95
C LYS A 71 3.82 11.53 -0.42
N GLN A 72 3.44 10.56 -1.27
CA GLN A 72 2.99 10.86 -2.63
C GLN A 72 1.65 11.62 -2.67
N PRO A 73 1.52 12.68 -3.49
CA PRO A 73 0.31 13.51 -3.55
C PRO A 73 -0.88 12.79 -4.20
N TRP A 74 -0.62 11.86 -5.12
CA TRP A 74 -1.64 11.06 -5.81
C TRP A 74 -2.17 9.89 -4.95
N VAL A 75 -1.50 9.57 -3.83
CA VAL A 75 -1.98 8.58 -2.86
C VAL A 75 -2.98 9.23 -1.93
N ARG A 76 -4.22 8.71 -1.95
CA ARG A 76 -5.30 9.11 -1.05
C ARG A 76 -5.21 8.39 0.29
N ALA A 77 -4.99 7.08 0.25
CA ALA A 77 -4.88 6.26 1.45
C ALA A 77 -4.08 4.99 1.17
N VAL A 78 -3.44 4.45 2.20
CA VAL A 78 -2.80 3.13 2.21
C VAL A 78 -3.39 2.35 3.38
N LYS A 79 -3.91 1.16 3.10
CA LYS A 79 -4.56 0.31 4.11
C LYS A 79 -3.90 -1.05 4.15
N LEU A 80 -3.84 -1.67 5.31
CA LEU A 80 -3.37 -3.05 5.41
C LEU A 80 -4.36 -3.98 4.67
N SER A 81 -3.84 -4.74 3.70
CA SER A 81 -4.60 -5.78 3.03
C SER A 81 -4.63 -7.01 3.92
N ARG A 82 -5.80 -7.32 4.46
CA ARG A 82 -6.01 -8.59 5.16
C ARG A 82 -6.20 -9.66 4.11
N THR A 83 -5.39 -10.72 4.18
CA THR A 83 -5.66 -11.96 3.45
C THR A 83 -7.00 -12.51 3.96
N LEU A 84 -8.07 -12.22 3.23
CA LEU A 84 -9.35 -12.90 3.42
C LEU A 84 -9.12 -14.34 2.99
N ARG A 85 -8.97 -15.25 3.95
CA ARG A 85 -9.06 -16.68 3.63
C ARG A 85 -10.49 -16.89 3.14
N PRO A 86 -10.70 -17.46 1.94
CA PRO A 86 -12.04 -17.86 1.54
C PRO A 86 -12.58 -18.78 2.63
N LEU A 87 -13.78 -18.48 3.14
CA LEU A 87 -14.55 -19.44 3.91
C LEU A 87 -14.90 -20.55 2.93
N ASN A 88 -14.12 -21.63 2.95
CA ASN A 88 -14.50 -22.87 2.29
C ASN A 88 -15.84 -23.28 2.93
N GLY A 89 -16.94 -23.02 2.20
CA GLY A 89 -18.22 -23.62 2.47
C GLY A 89 -18.03 -25.12 2.42
N LYS A 90 -18.31 -25.78 3.54
CA LYS A 90 -18.50 -27.23 3.59
C LYS A 90 -19.73 -27.60 2.76
#